data_AF-A0A7L5Y688-F1
#
_entry.id   AF-A0A7L5Y688-F1
#
_cell.length_a   1.000
_cell.length_b   1.000
_cell.length_c   1.000
_cell.angle_alpha   90.00
_cell.angle_beta   90.00
_cell.angle_gamma   90.00
#
_symmetry.space_group_name_H-M   'P 1'
#
loop_
_entity.id
_entity.type
_entity.pdbx_description
1 polymer ?
#
loop_
_entity_poly.entity_id
_entity_poly.type
_entity_poly.pdbx_seq_one_letter_code
_entity_poly.pdbx_strand_id
1 'polypeptide(L)' 'MDAHTGWCEGCLRRLEEIARWSAMDGAERRAVWLRIGERAAQLQARAAEEDAR' A
#
# COMPACT_ATOMS: atom_id res chain seq x y z
N MET A 1 8.93 -0.75 -7.47
CA MET A 1 7.85 0.20 -7.12
C MET A 1 6.99 0.23 -8.35
N ASP A 2 5.70 -0.06 -8.19
CA ASP A 2 4.78 -0.11 -9.32
C ASP A 2 4.56 1.29 -9.89
N ALA A 3 4.74 1.42 -11.21
CA ALA A 3 4.68 2.70 -11.91
C ALA A 3 3.25 3.27 -12.00
N HIS A 4 2.22 2.45 -11.83
CA HIS A 4 0.83 2.87 -11.96
C HIS A 4 0.23 3.33 -10.63
N THR A 5 0.60 2.69 -9.53
CA THR A 5 0.06 2.97 -8.18
C THR A 5 1.02 3.78 -7.31
N GLY A 6 2.32 3.76 -7.62
CA GLY A 6 3.37 4.35 -6.78
C GLY A 6 3.61 3.58 -5.48
N TRP A 7 3.18 2.32 -5.39
CA TRP A 7 3.38 1.47 -4.21
C TRP A 7 4.56 0.53 -4.39
N CYS A 8 5.22 0.15 -3.30
CA CYS A 8 6.17 -0.94 -3.29
C CYS A 8 5.44 -2.26 -3.56
N GLU A 9 5.87 -3.04 -4.55
CA GLU A 9 5.23 -4.30 -4.95
C GLU A 9 5.29 -5.38 -3.85
N GLY A 10 6.24 -5.27 -2.91
CA GLY A 10 6.36 -6.21 -1.80
C GLY A 10 5.52 -5.83 -0.57
N CYS A 11 5.61 -4.59 -0.12
CA CYS A 11 5.00 -4.16 1.16
C CYS A 11 3.81 -3.21 1.01
N LEU A 12 3.46 -2.83 -0.22
CA LEU A 12 2.37 -1.91 -0.57
C LEU A 12 2.47 -0.52 0.09
N ARG A 13 3.65 -0.15 0.61
CA ARG A 13 3.93 1.20 1.14
C ARG A 13 4.40 2.13 0.03
N ARG A 14 4.22 3.44 0.25
CA ARG A 14 4.87 4.49 -0.55
C ARG A 14 6.31 4.72 -0.08
N LEU A 15 7.11 5.38 -0.92
CA LEU A 15 8.53 5.62 -0.61
C LEU A 15 8.69 6.47 0.66
N GLU A 16 7.81 7.45 0.86
CA GLU A 16 7.83 8.34 2.03
C GLU A 16 7.53 7.58 3.33
N GLU A 17 6.61 6.61 3.25
CA GLU A 17 6.26 5.74 4.39
C GLU A 17 7.42 4.81 4.75
N ILE A 18 8.19 4.36 3.76
CA ILE A 18 9.40 3.55 3.98
C ILE A 18 10.51 4.41 4.58
N ALA A 19 10.80 5.57 3.99
CA ALA A 19 11.88 6.46 4.41
C ALA A 19 11.69 7.00 5.83
N ARG A 20 10.45 7.27 6.25
CA ARG A 20 10.13 7.84 7.56
C ARG A 20 9.80 6.81 8.63
N TRP A 21 9.78 5.51 8.30
CA TRP A 21 9.23 4.47 9.18
C TRP A 21 9.80 4.46 10.60
N SER A 22 11.13 4.60 10.74
CA SER A 22 11.80 4.60 12.05
C SER A 22 11.41 5.81 12.91
N ALA A 23 11.12 6.95 12.28
CA ALA A 23 10.72 8.19 12.93
C ALA A 23 9.22 8.28 13.24
N MET A 24 8.39 7.42 12.66
CA MET A 24 6.95 7.40 12.92
C MET A 24 6.63 6.93 14.33
N ASP A 25 5.67 7.61 14.96
CA ASP A 25 5.06 7.17 16.21
C ASP A 25 4.12 5.97 16.02
N GLY A 26 3.59 5.44 17.13
CA GLY A 26 2.70 4.28 17.08
C GLY A 26 1.38 4.52 16.33
N ALA A 27 0.83 5.73 16.38
CA ALA A 27 -0.41 6.07 15.69
C ALA A 27 -0.18 6.19 14.18
N GLU A 28 0.91 6.83 13.77
CA GLU A 28 1.33 6.93 12.37
C GLU A 28 1.59 5.54 11.77
N ARG A 29 2.30 4.65 12.49
CA ARG A 29 2.53 3.28 12.03
C ARG A 29 1.21 2.51 11.85
N ARG A 30 0.27 2.64 12.80
CA ARG A 30 -1.06 2.01 12.67
C ARG A 30 -1.83 2.54 11.46
N ALA A 31 -1.76 3.85 11.20
CA ALA A 31 -2.38 4.43 10.00
C ALA A 31 -1.77 3.88 8.71
N VAL A 32 -0.45 3.68 8.65
CA VAL A 32 0.21 3.03 7.50
C VAL A 32 -0.28 1.59 7.33
N TRP A 33 -0.43 0.82 8.42
CA TRP A 33 -0.98 -0.54 8.36
C TRP A 33 -2.40 -0.59 7.80
N LEU A 34 -3.29 0.31 8.23
CA LEU A 34 -4.65 0.40 7.69
C LEU A 34 -4.63 0.67 6.17
N ARG A 35 -3.81 1.63 5.73
CA ARG A 35 -3.65 1.93 4.30
C ARG A 35 -3.09 0.76 3.49
N ILE A 36 -2.18 -0.05 4.06
CA ILE A 36 -1.70 -1.26 3.39
C ILE A 36 -2.86 -2.23 3.12
N GLY A 37 -3.75 -2.42 4.11
CA GLY A 37 -4.95 -3.24 3.94
C GLY A 37 -5.89 -2.70 2.85
N GLU A 38 -6.14 -1.40 2.84
CA GLU A 38 -6.96 -0.74 1.81
C GLU A 38 -6.37 -0.92 0.40
N ARG A 39 -5.05 -0.77 0.26
CA ARG A 39 -4.33 -0.95 -1.02
C ARG A 39 -4.37 -2.40 -1.49
N ALA A 40 -4.21 -3.36 -0.59
CA ALA A 40 -4.34 -4.77 -0.91
C ALA A 40 -5.74 -5.10 -1.45
N ALA A 41 -6.79 -4.59 -0.79
CA ALA A 41 -8.16 -4.75 -1.26
C ALA A 41 -8.39 -4.13 -2.65
N GLN A 42 -7.80 -2.95 -2.92
CA GLN A 42 -7.87 -2.32 -4.24
C GLN A 42 -7.22 -3.17 -5.33
N LEU A 43 -6.07 -3.80 -5.06
CA LEU A 43 -5.42 -4.69 -6.03
C LEU A 43 -6.27 -5.94 -6.31
N GLN A 44 -6.87 -6.52 -5.27
CA GLN A 44 -7.77 -7.67 -5.43
C GLN A 44 -9.01 -7.31 -6.26
N ALA A 45 -9.61 -6.15 -6.00
CA ALA A 45 -10.76 -5.67 -6.76
C ALA A 45 -10.42 -5.46 -8.24
N ARG A 46 -9.29 -4.82 -8.53
CA ARG A 46 -8.80 -4.60 -9.90
C ARG A 46 -8.53 -5.92 -10.64
N ALA A 47 -7.88 -6.87 -9.97
CA ALA A 47 -7.63 -8.20 -10.55
C ALA A 47 -8.95 -8.92 -10.88
N ALA A 48 -9.95 -8.85 -9.99
CA ALA A 48 -11.27 -9.43 -10.24
C ALA A 48 -12.02 -8.75 -11.41
N GLU A 49 -11.88 -7.44 -11.57
CA GLU A 49 -12.43 -6.69 -12.70
C GLU A 49 -11.75 -7.05 -14.04
N GLU A 50 -10.44 -7.30 -14.01
CA GLU A 50 -9.65 -7.74 -15.17
C GLU A 50 -10.02 -9.17 -15.58
N ASP A 51 -10.15 -10.09 -14.64
CA ASP A 51 -10.55 -11.49 -14.89
C ASP A 51 -11.99 -11.62 -15.44
N ALA A 52 -12.87 -10.67 -15.09
CA ALA A 52 -14.26 -10.67 -15.54
C ALA A 52 -14.47 -10.11 -16.96
N ARG A 53 -13.41 -9.57 -17.58
CA ARG A 53 -13.45 -8.92 -18.91
C ARG A 53 -13.12 -9.91 -20.04
#